data_AF-A0A2S5CXB7-F1
#
_entry.id   AF-A0A2S5CXB7-F1
#
_cell.length_a   1.000
_cell.length_b   1.000
_cell.length_c   1.000
_cell.angle_alpha   90.00
_cell.angle_beta   90.00
_cell.angle_gamma   90.00
#
_symmetry.space_group_name_H-M   'P 1'
#
loop_
_entity.id
_entity.type
_entity.pdbx_description
1 polymer ?
#
loop_
_entity_poly.entity_id
_entity_poly.type
_entity_poly.pdbx_seq_one_letter_code
_entity_poly.pdbx_strand_id
1 'polypeptide(L)'
;MNMSYTVEQVSRVLNRLNMGFTTESAKRLVNRKLKKVERPSHHYNTSFNYLVDVQSLEEYLINECRLDANLVHSAVYGGNH
;
A
#
# COMPACT_ATOMS: atom_id res chain seq x y z
N MET A 1 -0.42 -17.22 -0.63
CA MET A 1 0.36 -16.40 0.31
C MET A 1 -0.17 -14.98 0.20
N ASN A 2 -0.85 -14.44 1.22
CA ASN A 2 -1.30 -13.04 1.19
C ASN A 2 -0.07 -12.15 1.41
N MET A 3 0.27 -11.38 0.38
CA MET A 3 1.35 -10.40 0.45
C MET A 3 0.78 -9.12 1.06
N SER A 4 1.47 -8.54 2.04
CA SER A 4 1.01 -7.33 2.71
C SER A 4 2.12 -6.29 2.78
N TYR A 5 1.75 -5.03 2.57
CA TYR A 5 2.66 -3.89 2.60
C TYR A 5 2.51 -3.05 3.84
N THR A 6 3.62 -2.53 4.34
CA THR A 6 3.61 -1.47 5.35
C THR A 6 3.22 -0.15 4.68
N VAL A 7 2.77 0.83 5.48
CA VAL A 7 2.42 2.17 4.97
C VAL A 7 3.60 2.83 4.22
N GLU A 8 4.83 2.58 4.64
CA GLU A 8 6.03 3.05 3.93
C GLU A 8 6.19 2.41 2.55
N GLN A 9 5.95 1.09 2.44
CA GLN A 9 5.96 0.39 1.15
C GLN A 9 4.87 0.94 0.23
N VAL A 10 3.66 1.16 0.76
CA VAL A 10 2.57 1.80 0.01
C VAL A 10 2.99 3.19 -0.48
N SER A 11 3.58 4.03 0.39
CA SER A 11 4.07 5.36 0.00
C SER A 11 5.11 5.29 -1.11
N ARG A 12 6.01 4.29 -1.10
CA ARG A 12 6.98 4.06 -2.17
C ARG A 12 6.33 3.68 -3.49
N VAL A 13 5.34 2.79 -3.48
CA VAL A 13 4.57 2.40 -4.68
C VAL A 13 3.86 3.61 -5.27
N LEU A 14 3.15 4.38 -4.44
CA LEU A 14 2.44 5.57 -4.89
C LEU A 14 3.39 6.66 -5.43
N ASN A 15 4.59 6.77 -4.86
CA ASN A 15 5.63 7.66 -5.37
C ASN A 15 6.19 7.18 -6.73
N ARG A 16 6.39 5.87 -6.91
CA ARG A 16 6.78 5.28 -8.21
C ARG A 16 5.74 5.52 -9.31
N LEU A 17 4.46 5.53 -8.93
CA LEU A 17 3.35 5.88 -9.82
C LEU A 17 3.25 7.39 -10.09
N ASN A 18 4.22 8.18 -9.60
CA ASN A 18 4.31 9.63 -9.73
C ASN A 18 3.04 10.36 -9.26
N MET A 19 2.30 9.76 -8.32
CA MET A 19 1.05 10.29 -7.81
C MET A 19 1.25 11.34 -6.70
N GLY A 20 2.51 11.63 -6.33
CA GLY A 20 2.84 12.66 -5.33
C GLY A 20 2.32 12.36 -3.92
N PHE A 21 2.00 11.09 -3.60
CA PHE A 21 1.53 10.73 -2.27
C PHE A 21 2.70 10.70 -1.28
N THR A 22 2.62 11.56 -0.26
CA THR A 22 3.48 11.48 0.91
C THR A 22 3.05 10.30 1.80
N THR A 23 3.92 9.91 2.73
CA THR A 23 3.63 8.85 3.72
C THR A 23 2.37 9.16 4.53
N GLU A 24 2.07 10.44 4.78
CA GLU A 24 0.82 10.86 5.42
C GLU A 24 -0.41 10.62 4.55
N SER A 25 -0.33 10.92 3.25
CA SER A 25 -1.40 10.64 2.30
C SER A 25 -1.64 9.14 2.14
N ALA A 26 -0.57 8.34 2.10
CA ALA A 26 -0.65 6.88 2.13
C ALA A 26 -1.32 6.38 3.42
N LYS A 27 -0.96 6.93 4.58
CA LYS A 27 -1.59 6.59 5.88
C LYS A 27 -3.08 6.91 5.89
N ARG A 28 -3.49 8.05 5.33
CA ARG A 28 -4.91 8.43 5.22
C ARG A 28 -5.68 7.49 4.30
N LEU A 29 -5.07 7.12 3.17
CA LEU A 29 -5.65 6.20 2.19
C LEU A 29 -5.81 4.79 2.79
N VAL A 30 -4.79 4.30 3.50
CA VAL A 30 -4.87 3.04 4.26
C VAL A 30 -5.96 3.11 5.34
N ASN A 31 -6.08 4.22 6.06
CA ASN A 31 -7.08 4.34 7.12
C ASN A 31 -8.52 4.43 6.60
N ARG A 32 -8.75 5.01 5.42
CA ARG A 32 -10.10 5.27 4.90
C ARG A 32 -10.58 4.24 3.89
N LYS A 33 -9.69 3.66 3.09
CA LYS A 33 -10.05 2.97 1.84
C LYS A 33 -9.51 1.56 1.71
N LEU A 34 -8.36 1.25 2.34
CA LEU A 34 -7.76 -0.07 2.24
C LEU A 34 -8.08 -0.94 3.44
N LYS A 35 -8.29 -2.25 3.21
CA LYS A 35 -8.42 -3.22 4.30
C LYS A 35 -7.08 -3.30 5.04
N LYS A 36 -7.14 -2.99 6.33
CA LYS A 36 -6.02 -3.20 7.25
C LYS A 36 -5.96 -4.68 7.58
N VAL A 37 -4.80 -5.27 7.39
CA VAL A 37 -4.48 -6.57 7.95
C VAL A 37 -3.89 -6.31 9.34
N GLU A 38 -4.62 -6.67 10.39
CA GLU A 38 -4.06 -6.64 11.73
C GLU A 38 -2.97 -7.70 11.84
N ARG A 39 -1.76 -7.27 12.20
CA ARG A 39 -0.67 -8.20 12.50
C ARG A 39 -0.85 -8.68 13.93
N PRO A 40 -0.72 -9.99 14.23
CA PRO A 40 -0.82 -10.46 15.61
C PRO A 40 0.28 -9.81 16.46
N SER A 41 -0.14 -9.16 17.55
CA SER A 41 0.68 -8.42 18.49
C SER A 41 1.83 -9.27 19.06
N HIS A 42 3.04 -9.06 18.55
CA HIS A 42 4.26 -9.26 19.33
C HIS A 42 4.90 -7.89 19.55
N HIS A 43 4.52 -7.29 20.68
CA HIS A 43 5.38 -6.47 21.56
C HIS A 43 6.44 -5.58 20.89
N TYR A 44 6.07 -4.76 19.91
CA TYR A 44 6.86 -3.58 19.55
C TYR A 44 5.92 -2.39 19.37
N ASN A 45 5.99 -1.51 20.37
CA ASN A 45 5.27 -0.25 20.49
C ASN A 45 5.81 0.78 19.47
N THR A 46 5.68 0.47 18.18
CA THR A 46 5.97 1.40 17.08
C THR A 46 4.69 1.69 16.33
N SER A 47 4.26 2.94 16.36
CA SER A 47 2.95 3.47 15.90
C SER A 47 2.63 3.33 14.40
N PHE A 48 3.34 2.45 13.68
CA PHE A 48 3.27 2.28 12.21
C PHE A 48 3.06 0.82 11.76
N ASN A 49 2.69 -0.10 12.65
CA ASN A 49 2.49 -1.52 12.33
C ASN A 49 1.13 -1.84 11.67
N TYR A 50 0.68 -1.00 10.73
CA TYR A 50 -0.46 -1.35 9.87
C TYR A 50 0.06 -2.04 8.61
N LEU A 51 -0.39 -3.27 8.39
CA LEU A 51 -0.23 -3.96 7.14
C LEU A 51 -1.44 -3.71 6.24
N VAL A 52 -1.16 -3.57 4.96
CA VAL A 52 -2.12 -3.29 3.91
C VAL A 52 -2.11 -4.47 2.99
N ASP A 53 -3.28 -5.03 2.71
CA ASP A 53 -3.39 -6.09 1.73
C ASP A 53 -3.05 -5.55 0.33
N VAL A 54 -2.10 -6.21 -0.35
CA VAL A 54 -1.58 -5.74 -1.64
C VAL A 54 -2.66 -5.79 -2.72
N GLN A 55 -3.55 -6.79 -2.71
CA GLN A 55 -4.66 -6.83 -3.67
C GLN A 55 -5.60 -5.66 -3.45
N SER A 56 -5.93 -5.34 -2.20
CA SER A 56 -6.77 -4.17 -1.89
C SER A 56 -6.16 -2.85 -2.39
N LEU A 57 -4.82 -2.70 -2.28
CA LEU A 57 -4.11 -1.54 -2.80
C LEU A 57 -4.16 -1.48 -4.33
N GLU A 58 -3.92 -2.61 -4.99
CA GLU A 58 -3.95 -2.73 -6.46
C GLU A 58 -5.35 -2.42 -6.99
N GLU A 59 -6.38 -3.04 -6.42
CA GLU A 59 -7.78 -2.78 -6.78
C GLU A 59 -8.17 -1.32 -6.59
N TYR A 60 -7.70 -0.67 -5.52
CA TYR A 60 -7.93 0.75 -5.31
C TYR A 60 -7.27 1.60 -6.40
N LEU A 61 -6.02 1.32 -6.75
CA LEU A 61 -5.29 2.09 -7.75
C LEU A 61 -5.87 1.92 -9.16
N ILE A 62 -6.35 0.73 -9.49
CA ILE A 62 -6.98 0.43 -10.77
C ILE A 62 -8.39 1.02 -10.83
N ASN A 63 -9.24 0.77 -9.82
CA ASN A 63 -10.64 1.16 -9.87
C ASN A 63 -10.87 2.64 -9.52
N GLU A 64 -10.26 3.13 -8.43
CA GLU A 64 -10.51 4.50 -7.94
C GLU A 64 -9.58 5.51 -8.61
N CYS A 65 -8.30 5.19 -8.78
CA CYS A 65 -7.35 6.08 -9.45
C CYS A 65 -7.31 5.92 -10.98
N ARG A 66 -8.04 4.93 -11.54
CA ARG A 66 -8.11 4.67 -12.98
C ARG A 66 -6.71 4.49 -13.62
N LEU A 67 -5.78 3.93 -12.86
CA LEU A 67 -4.45 3.60 -13.35
C LEU A 67 -4.47 2.31 -14.18
N ASP A 68 -3.50 2.21 -15.08
CA ASP A 68 -3.29 1.00 -15.86
C ASP A 68 -2.90 -0.18 -14.96
N ALA A 69 -3.60 -1.31 -15.11
CA ALA A 69 -3.38 -2.48 -14.27
C ALA A 69 -1.95 -3.03 -14.39
N ASN A 70 -1.34 -3.01 -15.57
CA ASN A 70 0.04 -3.47 -15.75
C ASN A 70 1.04 -2.52 -15.09
N LEU A 71 0.77 -1.21 -15.13
CA LEU A 71 1.59 -0.22 -14.44
C LEU A 71 1.50 -0.39 -12.92
N VAL A 72 0.29 -0.54 -12.37
CA VAL A 72 0.09 -0.77 -10.93
C VAL A 72 0.75 -2.06 -10.51
N HIS A 73 0.53 -3.15 -11.25
CA HIS A 73 1.13 -4.46 -10.94
C HIS A 73 2.65 -4.39 -10.98
N SER A 74 3.23 -3.68 -11.95
CA SER A 74 4.69 -3.47 -12.02
C SER A 74 5.22 -2.58 -10.89
N ALA A 75 4.48 -1.55 -10.49
CA ALA A 75 4.89 -0.67 -9.39
C ALA A 75 4.81 -1.36 -8.02
N VAL A 76 3.80 -2.22 -7.85
CA VAL A 76 3.58 -3.05 -6.67
C VAL A 76 4.62 -4.18 -6.65
N TYR A 77 4.62 -5.09 -7.62
CA TYR A 77 5.43 -6.31 -7.59
C TYR A 77 6.84 -6.16 -8.16
N GLY A 78 7.08 -5.19 -9.06
CA GLY A 78 8.40 -4.89 -9.66
C GLY A 78 9.36 -4.11 -8.73
N GLY A 79 9.12 -4.15 -7.43
CA GLY A 79 9.98 -3.59 -6.37
C GLY A 79 11.33 -4.28 -6.19
N ASN A 80 11.46 -5.54 -6.63
CA ASN A 80 12.66 -6.35 -6.47
C ASN A 80 13.57 -6.24 -7.70
N HIS A 81 14.40 -5.20 -7.76
CA HIS A 81 15.72 -5.32 -8.40
C HIS A 81 16.71 -4.39 -7.71
#